data_AF-A0A0V1PPW3-F1
#
_entry.id   AF-A0A0V1PPW3-F1
#
_cell.length_a   1.000
_cell.length_b   1.000
_cell.length_c   1.000
_cell.angle_alpha   90.00
_cell.angle_beta   90.00
_cell.angle_gamma   90.00
#
_symmetry.space_group_name_H-M   'P 1'
#
loop_
_entity.id
_entity.type
_entity.pdbx_description
1 polymer ?
#
loop_
_entity_poly.entity_id
_entity_poly.type
_entity_poly.pdbx_seq_one_letter_code
_entity_poly.pdbx_strand_id
1 'polypeptide(L)'
;MSSEKARSLSTAEDFEKLSVEHAELVDEEPQSLTAEHHDFLMKRHGSIQLHPLPSTDPLDPLNWPNWKKNYEIILIAFHAFGCAFMQAGISPAYEAMSEEYGKSMTEISYLTSAQICVAGIAPFLWVPIMNAYGRNVFLAFSALACCVLNIGGGFCSTYGQQMACRILVCFFASTGAAAGSSVVADLAFSHERGKKNGWWSLALIMGTPGGPFFMGFVQYHVGTMWIYFTFAIMNFIQFILWLLADETVYIRNHNNHAIQPSAKGIMKWFGFYSRTQTFTLDNTF
;
A
#
# COMPACT_ATOMS: atom_id res chain seq x y z
N MET A 1 40.27 -7.30 24.91
CA MET A 1 39.07 -6.48 25.16
C MET A 1 39.08 -5.08 24.52
N SER A 2 40.22 -4.42 24.28
CA SER A 2 40.25 -3.09 23.63
C SER A 2 40.13 -3.13 22.09
N SER A 3 40.75 -4.13 21.44
CA SER A 3 40.80 -4.24 19.96
C SER A 3 39.46 -4.67 19.32
N GLU A 4 38.72 -5.62 19.92
CA GLU A 4 37.40 -6.04 19.42
C GLU A 4 36.35 -4.92 19.48
N LYS A 5 36.39 -4.09 20.53
CA LYS A 5 35.45 -2.98 20.72
C LYS A 5 35.70 -1.86 19.69
N ALA A 6 36.97 -1.62 19.32
CA ALA A 6 37.32 -0.69 18.25
C ALA A 6 36.86 -1.21 16.87
N ARG A 7 36.93 -2.53 16.65
CA ARG A 7 36.50 -3.16 15.40
C ARG A 7 34.97 -3.15 15.23
N SER A 8 34.21 -3.33 16.31
CA SER A 8 32.74 -3.21 16.28
C SER A 8 32.25 -1.78 16.06
N LEU A 9 32.97 -0.78 16.59
CA LEU A 9 32.67 0.64 16.36
C LEU A 9 32.94 1.06 14.91
N SER A 10 34.07 0.62 14.32
CA SER A 10 34.37 0.82 12.90
C SER A 10 33.29 0.19 12.00
N THR A 11 32.84 -1.03 12.32
CA THR A 11 31.83 -1.72 11.51
C THR A 11 30.45 -1.03 11.59
N ALA A 12 30.13 -0.42 12.73
CA ALA A 12 28.90 0.36 12.91
C ALA A 12 28.96 1.70 12.18
N GLU A 13 30.09 2.40 12.23
CA GLU A 13 30.33 3.63 11.46
C GLU A 13 30.34 3.37 9.95
N ASP A 14 30.86 2.22 9.51
CA ASP A 14 30.81 1.80 8.11
C ASP A 14 29.39 1.45 7.67
N PHE A 15 28.57 0.83 8.53
CA PHE A 15 27.14 0.57 8.25
C PHE A 15 26.31 1.85 8.19
N GLU A 16 26.61 2.82 9.05
CA GLU A 16 25.97 4.13 9.06
C GLU A 16 26.36 4.92 7.80
N LYS A 17 27.64 4.88 7.40
CA LYS A 17 28.11 5.43 6.11
C LYS A 17 27.48 4.74 4.90
N LEU A 18 27.30 3.41 4.93
CA LEU A 18 26.61 2.67 3.85
C LEU A 18 25.10 2.98 3.81
N SER A 19 24.47 3.23 4.96
CA SER A 19 23.07 3.67 5.03
C SER A 19 22.88 5.12 4.60
N VAL A 20 23.88 5.98 4.84
CA VAL A 20 23.92 7.37 4.41
C VAL A 20 24.26 7.45 2.92
N GLU A 21 25.14 6.60 2.39
CA GLU A 21 25.43 6.51 0.95
C GLU A 21 24.24 5.98 0.12
N HIS A 22 23.35 5.16 0.70
CA HIS A 22 22.07 4.80 0.04
C HIS A 22 20.95 5.84 0.25
N ALA A 23 21.18 6.87 1.09
CA ALA A 23 20.23 7.96 1.34
C ALA A 23 20.66 9.29 0.71
N GLU A 24 21.95 9.46 0.39
CA GLU A 24 22.50 10.53 -0.41
C GLU A 24 22.82 9.99 -1.80
N LEU A 25 21.77 9.85 -2.63
CA LEU A 25 21.97 10.12 -4.05
C LEU A 25 22.45 11.56 -4.12
N VAL A 26 23.77 11.71 -4.20
CA VAL A 26 24.51 12.91 -4.56
C VAL A 26 23.63 13.71 -5.52
N ASP A 27 23.29 14.93 -5.12
CA ASP A 27 22.74 15.94 -6.00
C ASP A 27 23.67 16.00 -7.23
N GLU A 28 23.30 15.29 -8.30
CA GLU A 28 23.79 15.61 -9.63
C GLU A 28 23.48 17.10 -9.79
N GLU A 29 24.53 17.89 -10.07
CA GLU A 29 24.41 19.30 -10.42
C GLU A 29 23.13 19.53 -11.22
N PRO A 30 22.33 20.58 -10.96
CA PRO A 30 21.09 20.77 -11.70
C PRO A 30 21.46 20.85 -13.17
N GLN A 31 21.23 19.76 -13.92
CA GLN A 31 21.20 19.79 -15.37
C GLN A 31 20.32 20.97 -15.68
N SER A 32 20.92 22.00 -16.29
CA SER A 32 20.27 23.29 -16.50
C SER A 32 18.89 23.01 -17.08
N LEU A 33 17.85 23.20 -16.26
CA LEU A 33 16.48 22.89 -16.65
C LEU A 33 16.24 23.59 -17.98
N THR A 34 15.84 22.83 -19.01
CA THR A 34 15.57 23.41 -20.34
C THR A 34 14.61 24.59 -20.15
N ALA A 35 14.81 25.71 -20.87
CA ALA A 35 13.98 26.90 -20.70
C ALA A 35 12.47 26.59 -20.80
N GLU A 36 12.10 25.64 -21.67
CA GLU A 36 10.73 25.13 -21.80
C GLU A 36 10.20 24.45 -20.53
N HIS A 37 11.05 23.68 -19.82
CA HIS A 37 10.69 23.02 -18.57
C HIS A 37 10.55 24.04 -17.44
N HIS A 38 11.45 25.03 -17.39
CA HIS A 38 11.37 26.13 -16.43
C HIS A 38 10.06 26.93 -16.58
N ASP A 39 9.69 27.30 -17.81
CA ASP A 39 8.43 28.00 -18.10
C ASP A 39 7.21 27.15 -17.75
N PHE A 40 7.26 25.84 -17.98
CA PHE A 40 6.22 24.90 -17.57
C PHE A 40 6.03 24.89 -16.04
N LEU A 41 7.11 24.77 -15.27
CA LEU A 41 7.06 24.76 -13.80
C LEU A 41 6.47 26.06 -13.25
N MET A 42 6.94 27.20 -13.76
CA MET A 42 6.43 28.51 -13.36
C MET A 42 4.95 28.70 -13.72
N LYS A 43 4.52 28.24 -14.89
CA LYS A 43 3.12 28.36 -15.33
C LYS A 43 2.17 27.45 -14.57
N ARG A 44 2.59 26.23 -14.23
CA ARG A 44 1.72 25.21 -13.63
C ARG A 44 1.75 25.21 -12.10
N HIS A 45 2.94 25.33 -11.50
CA HIS A 45 3.14 25.19 -10.07
C HIS A 45 3.58 26.49 -9.39
N GLY A 46 3.99 27.50 -10.15
CA GLY A 46 4.36 28.82 -9.63
C GLY A 46 5.70 28.86 -8.89
N SER A 47 6.44 27.75 -8.85
CA SER A 47 7.75 27.65 -8.24
C SER A 47 8.62 26.58 -8.91
N ILE A 48 9.94 26.75 -8.83
CA ILE A 48 10.95 25.82 -9.37
C ILE A 48 11.51 24.90 -8.28
N GLN A 49 11.35 25.28 -7.00
CA GLN A 49 11.80 24.51 -5.84
C GLN A 49 10.82 23.38 -5.50
N LEU A 50 10.62 22.45 -6.44
CA LEU A 50 9.77 21.28 -6.28
C LEU A 50 10.62 20.03 -6.27
N HIS A 51 10.49 19.25 -5.20
CA HIS A 51 11.13 17.94 -5.09
C HIS A 51 10.05 16.87 -4.91
N PRO A 52 10.05 15.80 -5.73
CA PRO A 52 10.79 15.67 -6.99
C PRO A 52 10.30 16.66 -8.05
N LEU A 53 11.15 16.97 -9.04
CA LEU A 53 10.78 17.81 -10.17
C LEU A 53 9.73 17.09 -11.04
N PRO A 54 8.55 17.70 -11.29
CA PRO A 54 7.52 17.07 -12.09
C PRO A 54 7.92 17.07 -13.57
N SER A 55 7.63 15.98 -14.28
CA SER A 55 7.84 15.90 -15.73
C SER A 55 6.87 16.82 -16.49
N THR A 56 7.17 17.14 -17.75
CA THR A 56 6.24 17.84 -18.66
C THR A 56 5.11 16.93 -19.16
N ASP A 57 5.19 15.61 -18.95
CA ASP A 57 4.16 14.65 -19.35
C ASP A 57 2.85 14.89 -18.55
N PRO A 58 1.69 15.05 -19.23
CA PRO A 58 0.38 15.10 -18.59
C PRO A 58 0.04 13.87 -17.73
N LEU A 59 0.66 12.72 -17.99
CA LEU A 59 0.45 11.47 -17.26
C LEU A 59 1.19 11.43 -15.92
N ASP A 60 2.13 12.34 -15.65
CA ASP A 60 2.82 12.41 -14.37
C ASP A 60 1.81 12.66 -13.22
N PRO A 61 1.72 11.77 -12.21
CA PRO A 61 0.82 11.94 -11.08
C PRO A 61 1.05 13.23 -10.28
N LEU A 62 2.25 13.82 -10.33
CA LEU A 62 2.53 15.13 -9.73
C LEU A 62 1.84 16.28 -10.44
N ASN A 63 1.46 16.11 -11.70
CA ASN A 63 0.72 17.11 -12.45
C ASN A 63 -0.79 17.01 -12.22
N TRP A 64 -1.30 15.94 -11.60
CA TRP A 64 -2.74 15.78 -11.40
C TRP A 64 -3.36 16.89 -10.55
N PRO A 65 -4.65 17.22 -10.75
CA PRO A 65 -5.33 18.19 -9.91
C PRO A 65 -5.38 17.71 -8.46
N ASN A 66 -5.28 18.64 -7.51
CA ASN A 66 -5.15 18.32 -6.09
C ASN A 66 -6.30 17.45 -5.54
N TRP A 67 -7.52 17.60 -6.05
CA TRP A 67 -8.65 16.75 -5.65
C TRP A 67 -8.42 15.27 -6.00
N LYS A 68 -7.79 14.99 -7.14
CA LYS A 68 -7.49 13.63 -7.59
C LYS A 68 -6.37 13.01 -6.76
N LYS A 69 -5.30 13.78 -6.51
CA LYS A 69 -4.22 13.35 -5.60
C LYS A 69 -4.74 13.02 -4.20
N ASN A 70 -5.59 13.89 -3.66
CA ASN A 70 -6.16 13.70 -2.32
C ASN A 70 -7.15 12.52 -2.30
N TYR A 71 -7.91 12.31 -3.37
CA TYR A 71 -8.79 11.15 -3.51
C TYR A 71 -8.00 9.83 -3.41
N GLU A 72 -6.93 9.67 -4.19
CA GLU A 72 -6.09 8.47 -4.17
C GLU A 72 -5.44 8.24 -2.78
N ILE A 73 -4.98 9.31 -2.14
CA ILE A 73 -4.37 9.24 -0.80
C ILE A 73 -5.41 8.82 0.26
N ILE A 74 -6.62 9.39 0.20
CA ILE A 74 -7.71 9.01 1.11
C ILE A 74 -8.15 7.57 0.83
N LEU A 75 -8.15 7.15 -0.43
CA LEU A 75 -8.55 5.82 -0.83
C LEU A 75 -7.59 4.74 -0.29
N ILE A 76 -6.28 4.95 -0.42
CA ILE A 76 -5.28 4.03 0.15
C ILE A 76 -5.27 4.10 1.69
N ALA A 77 -5.54 5.26 2.28
CA ALA A 77 -5.71 5.41 3.72
C ALA A 77 -6.94 4.62 4.23
N PHE A 78 -8.06 4.65 3.50
CA PHE A 78 -9.24 3.86 3.83
C PHE A 78 -8.98 2.34 3.69
N HIS A 79 -8.20 1.92 2.69
CA HIS A 79 -7.77 0.53 2.57
C HIS A 79 -6.93 0.10 3.78
N ALA A 80 -5.94 0.91 4.17
CA ALA A 80 -5.09 0.64 5.33
C ALA A 80 -5.90 0.61 6.65
N PHE A 81 -6.84 1.54 6.83
CA PHE A 81 -7.81 1.51 7.91
C PHE A 81 -8.59 0.19 7.92
N GLY A 82 -9.13 -0.22 6.77
CA GLY A 82 -9.90 -1.45 6.63
C GLY A 82 -9.11 -2.70 7.01
N CYS A 83 -7.83 -2.77 6.63
CA CYS A 83 -6.94 -3.87 7.02
C CYS A 83 -6.82 -4.00 8.55
N ALA A 84 -6.46 -2.91 9.23
CA ALA A 84 -6.32 -2.91 10.69
C ALA A 84 -7.67 -3.12 11.41
N PHE A 85 -8.73 -2.53 10.87
CA PHE A 85 -10.10 -2.65 11.36
C PHE A 85 -10.59 -4.09 11.37
N MET A 86 -10.43 -4.83 10.26
CA MET A 86 -10.85 -6.23 10.17
C MET A 86 -10.01 -7.16 11.04
N GLN A 87 -8.71 -6.86 11.16
CA GLN A 87 -7.78 -7.64 11.96
C GLN A 87 -8.14 -7.59 13.45
N ALA A 88 -8.37 -6.39 13.99
CA ALA A 88 -8.74 -6.23 15.39
C ALA A 88 -10.24 -6.48 15.65
N GLY A 89 -11.11 -6.16 14.68
CA GLY A 89 -12.56 -6.14 14.86
C GLY A 89 -13.24 -7.47 15.15
N ILE A 90 -12.51 -8.59 15.09
CA ILE A 90 -13.04 -9.89 15.49
C ILE A 90 -13.00 -10.11 17.00
N SER A 91 -12.21 -9.33 17.75
CA SER A 91 -12.01 -9.55 19.19
C SER A 91 -13.29 -9.59 20.02
N PRO A 92 -14.37 -8.81 19.74
CA PRO A 92 -15.61 -8.90 20.51
C PRO A 92 -16.34 -10.23 20.35
N ALA A 93 -16.06 -10.99 19.28
CA ALA A 93 -16.70 -12.27 19.01
C ALA A 93 -15.95 -13.47 19.59
N TYR A 94 -14.80 -13.27 20.25
CA TYR A 94 -13.96 -14.37 20.70
C TYR A 94 -14.66 -15.34 21.64
N GLU A 95 -15.50 -14.83 22.56
CA GLU A 95 -16.27 -15.66 23.48
C GLU A 95 -17.28 -16.54 22.73
N ALA A 96 -18.08 -15.94 21.86
CA ALA A 96 -19.03 -16.69 21.03
C ALA A 96 -18.34 -17.73 20.13
N MET A 97 -17.19 -17.38 19.54
CA MET A 97 -16.41 -18.31 18.71
C MET A 97 -15.75 -19.43 19.54
N SER A 98 -15.38 -19.14 20.79
CA SER A 98 -14.83 -20.12 21.73
C SER A 98 -15.87 -21.19 22.05
N GLU A 99 -17.11 -20.77 22.29
CA GLU A 99 -18.25 -21.67 22.52
C GLU A 99 -18.61 -22.45 21.25
N GLU A 100 -18.71 -21.77 20.10
CA GLU A 100 -19.10 -22.37 18.82
C GLU A 100 -18.12 -23.45 18.34
N TYR A 101 -16.81 -23.21 18.47
CA TYR A 101 -15.78 -24.14 18.03
C TYR A 101 -15.29 -25.09 19.12
N GLY A 102 -15.76 -24.94 20.37
CA GLY A 102 -15.30 -25.74 21.51
C GLY A 102 -13.80 -25.58 21.79
N LYS A 103 -13.28 -24.36 21.62
CA LYS A 103 -11.85 -24.02 21.71
C LYS A 103 -11.61 -23.05 22.85
N SER A 104 -10.43 -23.08 23.46
CA SER A 104 -10.08 -22.12 24.51
C SER A 104 -10.00 -20.68 23.95
N MET A 105 -10.24 -19.69 24.80
CA MET A 105 -10.09 -18.27 24.41
C MET A 105 -8.70 -17.96 23.85
N THR A 106 -7.65 -18.61 24.39
CA THR A 106 -6.27 -18.50 23.90
C THR A 106 -6.14 -19.03 22.48
N GLU A 107 -6.74 -20.18 22.16
CA GLU A 107 -6.73 -20.72 20.80
C GLU A 107 -7.48 -19.79 19.84
N ILE A 108 -8.64 -19.26 20.22
CA ILE A 108 -9.39 -18.30 19.39
C ILE A 108 -8.56 -17.03 19.13
N SER A 109 -7.78 -16.56 20.11
CA SER A 109 -6.91 -15.39 19.94
C SER A 109 -5.85 -15.57 18.85
N TYR A 110 -5.44 -16.82 18.58
CA TYR A 110 -4.49 -17.12 17.51
C TYR A 110 -5.03 -16.78 16.12
N LEU A 111 -6.36 -16.69 15.93
CA LEU A 111 -6.96 -16.22 14.68
C LEU A 111 -6.47 -14.82 14.29
N THR A 112 -6.23 -13.96 15.28
CA THR A 112 -5.70 -12.61 15.05
C THR A 112 -4.17 -12.59 15.05
N SER A 113 -3.53 -13.38 15.92
CA SER A 113 -2.07 -13.52 15.90
C SER A 113 -1.54 -14.01 14.55
N ALA A 114 -2.20 -15.00 13.95
CA ALA A 114 -1.85 -15.50 12.63
C ALA A 114 -1.94 -14.42 11.55
N GLN A 115 -2.96 -13.56 11.60
CA GLN A 115 -3.05 -12.41 10.70
C GLN A 115 -1.91 -11.42 10.92
N ILE A 116 -1.50 -11.15 12.18
CA ILE A 116 -0.37 -10.25 12.45
C ILE A 116 0.93 -10.81 11.83
N CYS A 117 1.18 -12.11 11.95
CA CYS A 117 2.34 -12.75 11.33
C CYS A 117 2.31 -12.59 9.79
N VAL A 118 1.16 -12.84 9.16
CA VAL A 118 0.99 -12.70 7.71
C VAL A 118 1.16 -11.24 7.27
N ALA A 119 0.60 -10.29 8.02
CA ALA A 119 0.72 -8.86 7.74
C ALA A 119 2.18 -8.38 7.75
N GLY A 120 3.06 -9.01 8.54
CA GLY A 120 4.49 -8.72 8.53
C GLY A 120 5.23 -9.27 7.31
N ILE A 121 4.83 -10.44 6.80
CA ILE A 121 5.54 -11.15 5.73
C ILE A 121 5.01 -10.78 4.33
N ALA A 122 3.69 -10.66 4.19
CA ALA A 122 3.03 -10.47 2.90
C ALA A 122 3.46 -9.20 2.14
N PRO A 123 3.72 -8.03 2.79
CA PRO A 123 4.23 -6.85 2.10
C PRO A 123 5.52 -7.09 1.31
N PHE A 124 6.43 -7.94 1.79
CA PHE A 124 7.67 -8.25 1.09
C PHE A 124 7.43 -8.88 -0.29
N LEU A 125 6.32 -9.62 -0.44
CA LEU A 125 5.90 -10.19 -1.71
C LEU A 125 5.13 -9.17 -2.57
N TRP A 126 4.23 -8.41 -1.96
CA TRP A 126 3.35 -7.51 -2.72
C TRP A 126 4.04 -6.26 -3.24
N VAL A 127 4.94 -5.64 -2.47
CA VAL A 127 5.65 -4.41 -2.88
C VAL A 127 6.34 -4.56 -4.25
N PRO A 128 7.22 -5.56 -4.48
CA PRO A 128 7.89 -5.70 -5.78
C PRO A 128 6.92 -6.00 -6.92
N ILE A 129 5.88 -6.82 -6.67
CA ILE A 129 4.89 -7.19 -7.68
C ILE A 129 4.09 -5.96 -8.13
N MET A 130 3.58 -5.17 -7.18
CA MET A 130 2.81 -3.98 -7.48
C MET A 130 3.64 -2.90 -8.17
N ASN A 131 4.92 -2.77 -7.83
CA ASN A 131 5.83 -1.86 -8.51
C ASN A 131 6.17 -2.31 -9.94
N ALA A 132 6.12 -3.62 -10.23
CA ALA A 132 6.44 -4.16 -11.55
C ALA A 132 5.25 -4.15 -12.53
N TYR A 133 4.03 -4.40 -12.04
CA TYR A 133 2.86 -4.66 -12.88
C TYR A 133 1.74 -3.61 -12.75
N GLY A 134 1.92 -2.60 -11.89
CA GLY A 134 0.91 -1.58 -11.56
C GLY A 134 0.32 -1.82 -10.16
N ARG A 135 -0.09 -0.75 -9.47
CA ARG A 135 -0.63 -0.84 -8.11
C ARG A 135 -2.14 -0.97 -8.09
N ASN A 136 -2.84 -0.23 -8.96
CA ASN A 136 -4.30 -0.10 -8.89
C ASN A 136 -5.00 -1.46 -9.06
N VAL A 137 -4.57 -2.22 -10.06
CA VAL A 137 -5.14 -3.55 -10.37
C VAL A 137 -5.03 -4.51 -9.20
N PHE A 138 -3.88 -4.53 -8.53
CA PHE A 138 -3.64 -5.42 -7.40
C PHE A 138 -4.40 -4.97 -6.16
N LEU A 139 -4.58 -3.67 -5.95
CA LEU A 139 -5.37 -3.10 -4.86
C LEU A 139 -6.88 -3.35 -5.06
N ALA A 140 -7.37 -3.27 -6.30
CA ALA A 140 -8.73 -3.65 -6.65
C ALA A 140 -8.93 -5.16 -6.46
N PHE A 141 -8.04 -5.98 -7.02
CA PHE A 141 -8.11 -7.43 -6.91
C PHE A 141 -8.05 -7.89 -5.45
N SER A 142 -7.17 -7.30 -4.64
CA SER A 142 -7.07 -7.65 -3.22
C SER A 142 -8.34 -7.29 -2.46
N ALA A 143 -8.94 -6.13 -2.70
CA ALA A 143 -10.23 -5.76 -2.11
C ALA A 143 -11.33 -6.76 -2.49
N LEU A 144 -11.41 -7.17 -3.76
CA LEU A 144 -12.37 -8.18 -4.20
C LEU A 144 -12.13 -9.55 -3.56
N ALA A 145 -10.87 -10.00 -3.51
CA ALA A 145 -10.49 -11.26 -2.88
C ALA A 145 -10.84 -11.26 -1.38
N CYS A 146 -10.52 -10.17 -0.68
CA CYS A 146 -10.91 -9.96 0.71
C CYS A 146 -12.42 -9.98 0.90
N CYS A 147 -13.20 -9.39 0.00
CA CYS A 147 -14.66 -9.42 0.04
C CYS A 147 -15.18 -10.88 0.01
N VAL A 148 -14.77 -11.65 -1.00
CA VAL A 148 -15.19 -13.05 -1.17
C VAL A 148 -14.77 -13.92 0.02
N LEU A 149 -13.53 -13.75 0.51
CA LEU A 149 -13.02 -14.51 1.64
C LEU A 149 -13.70 -14.13 2.97
N ASN A 150 -14.10 -12.87 3.15
CA ASN A 150 -14.90 -12.47 4.32
C ASN A 150 -16.31 -13.05 4.26
N ILE A 151 -16.96 -13.10 3.08
CA ILE A 151 -18.24 -13.81 2.92
C ILE A 151 -18.06 -15.29 3.30
N GLY A 152 -17.02 -15.95 2.79
CA GLY A 152 -16.70 -17.33 3.17
C GLY A 152 -16.40 -17.51 4.66
N GLY A 153 -15.75 -16.52 5.29
CA GLY A 153 -15.48 -16.49 6.72
C GLY A 153 -16.75 -16.47 7.58
N GLY A 154 -17.84 -15.87 7.09
CA GLY A 154 -19.14 -15.89 7.78
C GLY A 154 -19.84 -17.26 7.77
N PHE A 155 -19.44 -18.17 6.88
CA PHE A 155 -20.02 -19.52 6.76
C PHE A 155 -19.09 -20.63 7.28
N CYS A 156 -17.99 -20.27 7.93
CA CYS A 156 -17.04 -21.24 8.47
C CYS A 156 -17.60 -21.96 9.70
N SER A 157 -17.66 -23.29 9.65
CA SER A 157 -18.18 -24.13 10.74
C SER A 157 -17.08 -24.74 11.62
N THR A 158 -15.81 -24.55 11.25
CA THR A 158 -14.67 -25.10 11.98
C THR A 158 -13.59 -24.05 12.19
N TYR A 159 -12.89 -24.16 13.33
CA TYR A 159 -11.74 -23.31 13.65
C TYR A 159 -10.66 -23.32 12.55
N GLY A 160 -10.38 -24.48 11.94
CA GLY A 160 -9.39 -24.60 10.88
C GLY A 160 -9.77 -23.84 9.61
N GLN A 161 -11.04 -23.93 9.19
CA GLN A 161 -11.56 -23.14 8.06
C GLN A 161 -11.49 -21.65 8.38
N GLN A 162 -11.90 -21.24 9.58
CA GLN A 162 -11.85 -19.85 10.00
C GLN A 162 -10.42 -19.30 9.96
N MET A 163 -9.45 -20.07 10.49
CA MET A 163 -8.03 -19.72 10.46
C MET A 163 -7.54 -19.53 9.01
N ALA A 164 -7.82 -20.48 8.13
CA ALA A 164 -7.42 -20.41 6.72
C ALA A 164 -8.01 -19.18 6.02
N CYS A 165 -9.32 -18.94 6.18
CA CYS A 165 -9.98 -17.75 5.64
C CYS A 165 -9.33 -16.47 6.16
N ARG A 166 -9.05 -16.37 7.46
CA ARG A 166 -8.45 -15.16 8.04
C ARG A 166 -7.02 -14.90 7.58
N ILE A 167 -6.21 -15.95 7.46
CA ILE A 167 -4.85 -15.88 6.88
C ILE A 167 -4.92 -15.35 5.45
N LEU A 168 -5.82 -15.91 4.63
CA LEU A 168 -5.97 -15.51 3.23
C LEU A 168 -6.47 -14.06 3.11
N VAL A 169 -7.47 -13.64 3.91
CA VAL A 169 -7.93 -12.24 3.95
C VAL A 169 -6.76 -11.32 4.26
N CYS A 170 -5.95 -11.64 5.27
CA CYS A 170 -4.83 -10.78 5.65
C CYS A 170 -3.73 -10.73 4.58
N PHE A 171 -3.46 -11.86 3.92
CA PHE A 171 -2.50 -11.93 2.82
C PHE A 171 -2.87 -10.92 1.72
N PHE A 172 -4.13 -10.86 1.29
CA PHE A 172 -4.56 -9.89 0.28
C PHE A 172 -4.69 -8.46 0.85
N ALA A 173 -5.26 -8.28 2.04
CA ALA A 173 -5.44 -6.96 2.66
C ALA A 173 -4.11 -6.22 2.94
N SER A 174 -3.01 -6.97 3.11
CA SER A 174 -1.67 -6.38 3.33
C SER A 174 -1.19 -5.49 2.18
N THR A 175 -1.73 -5.66 0.96
CA THR A 175 -1.43 -4.80 -0.20
C THR A 175 -1.69 -3.32 0.09
N GLY A 176 -2.78 -2.99 0.77
CA GLY A 176 -3.13 -1.60 1.12
C GLY A 176 -2.17 -0.97 2.12
N ALA A 177 -1.70 -1.74 3.10
CA ALA A 177 -0.69 -1.29 4.05
C ALA A 177 0.69 -1.14 3.38
N ALA A 178 1.03 -2.04 2.46
CA ALA A 178 2.30 -2.04 1.75
C ALA A 178 2.44 -0.87 0.76
N ALA A 179 1.38 -0.57 0.01
CA ALA A 179 1.41 0.46 -1.04
C ALA A 179 1.25 1.90 -0.51
N GLY A 180 0.78 2.09 0.72
CA GLY A 180 0.40 3.39 1.28
C GLY A 180 1.46 4.48 1.19
N SER A 181 2.64 4.22 1.75
CA SER A 181 3.74 5.19 1.75
C SER A 181 4.26 5.47 0.33
N SER A 182 4.28 4.45 -0.54
CA SER A 182 4.73 4.60 -1.93
C SER A 182 3.75 5.42 -2.76
N VAL A 183 2.44 5.22 -2.60
CA VAL A 183 1.40 6.01 -3.29
C VAL A 183 1.48 7.48 -2.87
N VAL A 184 1.67 7.75 -1.57
CA VAL A 184 1.88 9.12 -1.08
C VAL A 184 3.16 9.73 -1.66
N ALA A 185 4.25 8.96 -1.76
CA ALA A 185 5.51 9.44 -2.33
C ALA A 185 5.38 9.83 -3.81
N ASP A 186 4.57 9.09 -4.58
CA ASP A 186 4.37 9.33 -6.01
C ASP A 186 3.44 10.53 -6.31
N LEU A 187 2.53 10.87 -5.38
CA LEU A 187 1.51 11.91 -5.54
C LEU A 187 1.83 13.24 -4.82
N ALA A 188 2.81 13.25 -3.91
CA ALA A 188 3.10 14.39 -3.04
C ALA A 188 4.52 14.94 -3.22
N PHE A 189 4.62 16.26 -3.30
CA PHE A 189 5.90 16.97 -3.18
C PHE A 189 6.45 16.88 -1.76
N SER A 190 7.77 16.96 -1.61
CA SER A 190 8.47 16.80 -0.32
C SER A 190 7.93 17.70 0.79
N HIS A 191 7.54 18.94 0.48
CA HIS A 191 7.03 19.90 1.47
C HIS A 191 5.64 19.53 2.05
N GLU A 192 4.81 18.80 1.31
CA GLU A 192 3.47 18.37 1.74
C GLU A 192 3.38 16.87 2.04
N ARG A 193 4.41 16.10 1.66
CA ARG A 193 4.49 14.64 1.81
C ARG A 193 4.30 14.20 3.26
N GLY A 194 4.90 14.91 4.21
CA GLY A 194 4.75 14.60 5.64
C GLY A 194 3.29 14.65 6.11
N LYS A 195 2.55 15.69 5.69
CA LYS A 195 1.12 15.84 6.03
C LYS A 195 0.27 14.72 5.42
N LYS A 196 0.49 14.42 4.14
CA LYS A 196 -0.24 13.38 3.41
C LYS A 196 0.05 11.97 3.94
N ASN A 197 1.31 11.70 4.29
CA ASN A 197 1.70 10.45 4.94
C ASN A 197 1.07 10.34 6.33
N GLY A 198 0.94 11.47 7.05
CA GLY A 198 0.22 11.56 8.31
C GLY A 198 -1.25 11.14 8.20
N TRP A 199 -1.96 11.48 7.13
CA TRP A 199 -3.35 11.04 6.91
C TRP A 199 -3.45 9.52 6.77
N TRP A 200 -2.56 8.93 5.97
CA TRP A 200 -2.49 7.48 5.79
C TRP A 200 -2.15 6.76 7.11
N SER A 201 -1.10 7.21 7.81
CA SER A 201 -0.70 6.64 9.10
C SER A 201 -1.79 6.77 10.15
N LEU A 202 -2.48 7.91 10.21
CA LEU A 202 -3.60 8.12 11.13
C LEU A 202 -4.74 7.14 10.85
N ALA A 203 -5.11 6.95 9.58
CA ALA A 203 -6.15 6.00 9.20
C ALA A 203 -5.78 4.56 9.60
N LEU A 204 -4.53 4.14 9.35
CA LEU A 204 -4.03 2.83 9.78
C LEU A 204 -4.14 2.64 11.30
N ILE A 205 -3.70 3.64 12.09
CA ILE A 205 -3.73 3.59 13.56
C ILE A 205 -5.17 3.59 14.09
N MET A 206 -6.07 4.39 13.49
CA MET A 206 -7.47 4.47 13.89
C MET A 206 -8.26 3.20 13.58
N GLY A 207 -7.81 2.39 12.61
CA GLY A 207 -8.44 1.11 12.27
C GLY A 207 -8.45 0.13 13.45
N THR A 208 -7.33 0.00 14.16
CA THR A 208 -7.18 -0.98 15.26
C THR A 208 -8.17 -0.78 16.42
N PRO A 209 -8.35 0.42 17.01
CA PRO A 209 -9.37 0.64 18.03
C PRO A 209 -10.78 0.73 17.42
N GLY A 210 -10.90 1.22 16.17
CA GLY A 210 -12.18 1.31 15.46
C GLY A 210 -12.83 -0.07 15.27
N GLY A 211 -12.05 -1.09 14.92
CA GLY A 211 -12.53 -2.45 14.69
C GLY A 211 -13.39 -2.98 15.84
N PRO A 212 -12.80 -3.24 17.03
CA PRO A 212 -13.52 -3.76 18.19
C PRO A 212 -14.64 -2.83 18.64
N PHE A 213 -14.47 -1.52 18.54
CA PHE A 213 -15.48 -0.56 18.96
C PHE A 213 -16.78 -0.73 18.16
N PHE A 214 -16.71 -0.72 16.83
CA PHE A 214 -17.91 -0.89 15.99
C PHE A 214 -18.41 -2.33 15.98
N MET A 215 -17.50 -3.31 15.92
CA MET A 215 -17.88 -4.72 15.84
C MET A 215 -18.43 -5.25 17.16
N GLY A 216 -18.13 -4.62 18.30
CA GLY A 216 -18.75 -4.95 19.58
C GLY A 216 -20.26 -4.74 19.56
N PHE A 217 -20.74 -3.63 18.97
CA PHE A 217 -22.17 -3.39 18.80
C PHE A 217 -22.82 -4.40 17.83
N VAL A 218 -22.14 -4.72 16.73
CA VAL A 218 -22.63 -5.72 15.77
C VAL A 218 -22.73 -7.10 16.43
N GLN A 219 -21.71 -7.48 17.20
CA GLN A 219 -21.71 -8.75 17.94
C GLN A 219 -22.87 -8.82 18.92
N TYR A 220 -23.09 -7.75 19.68
CA TYR A 220 -24.13 -7.70 20.71
C TYR A 220 -25.55 -7.82 20.14
N HIS A 221 -25.80 -7.22 18.96
CA HIS A 221 -27.16 -7.16 18.40
C HIS A 221 -27.47 -8.24 17.36
N VAL A 222 -26.50 -8.68 16.57
CA VAL A 222 -26.74 -9.50 15.37
C VAL A 222 -25.82 -10.74 15.29
N GLY A 223 -24.70 -10.74 16.03
CA GLY A 223 -23.80 -11.88 16.18
C GLY A 223 -22.64 -11.94 15.19
N THR A 224 -21.84 -13.02 15.31
CA THR A 224 -20.52 -13.17 14.69
C THR A 224 -20.56 -13.17 13.16
N MET A 225 -21.59 -13.77 12.55
CA MET A 225 -21.72 -13.83 11.09
C MET A 225 -21.79 -12.42 10.47
N TRP A 226 -22.45 -11.48 11.13
CA TRP A 226 -22.62 -10.11 10.61
C TRP A 226 -21.37 -9.26 10.71
N ILE A 227 -20.41 -9.61 11.59
CA ILE A 227 -19.08 -8.99 11.59
C ILE A 227 -18.41 -9.24 10.24
N TYR A 228 -18.41 -10.50 9.78
CA TYR A 228 -17.82 -10.88 8.51
C TYR A 228 -18.54 -10.26 7.30
N PHE A 229 -19.87 -10.16 7.33
CA PHE A 229 -20.60 -9.45 6.27
C PHE A 229 -20.33 -7.95 6.27
N THR A 230 -20.15 -7.32 7.43
CA THR A 230 -19.76 -5.91 7.50
C THR A 230 -18.38 -5.70 6.87
N PHE A 231 -17.43 -6.60 7.15
CA PHE A 231 -16.12 -6.61 6.50
C PHE A 231 -16.23 -6.81 4.99
N ALA A 232 -17.08 -7.73 4.53
CA ALA A 232 -17.31 -7.96 3.11
C ALA A 232 -17.88 -6.71 2.40
N ILE A 233 -18.88 -6.04 2.97
CA ILE A 233 -19.45 -4.80 2.44
C ILE A 233 -18.38 -3.71 2.34
N MET A 234 -17.57 -3.54 3.38
CA MET A 234 -16.48 -2.56 3.40
C MET A 234 -15.47 -2.84 2.27
N ASN A 235 -15.07 -4.09 2.08
CA ASN A 235 -14.17 -4.49 0.99
C ASN A 235 -14.81 -4.33 -0.40
N PHE A 236 -16.11 -4.56 -0.53
CA PHE A 236 -16.82 -4.38 -1.79
C PHE A 236 -16.89 -2.89 -2.19
N ILE A 237 -17.17 -2.01 -1.23
CA ILE A 237 -17.11 -0.56 -1.46
C ILE A 237 -15.68 -0.15 -1.86
N GLN A 238 -14.67 -0.66 -1.15
CA GLN A 238 -13.27 -0.41 -1.48
C GLN A 238 -12.92 -0.87 -2.90
N PHE A 239 -13.42 -2.03 -3.34
CA PHE A 239 -13.24 -2.54 -4.70
C PHE A 239 -13.84 -1.60 -5.75
N ILE A 240 -15.09 -1.15 -5.56
CA ILE A 240 -15.73 -0.20 -6.47
C ILE A 240 -14.93 1.10 -6.57
N LEU A 241 -14.44 1.61 -5.44
CA LEU A 241 -13.64 2.83 -5.43
C LEU A 241 -12.31 2.66 -6.17
N TRP A 242 -11.64 1.50 -6.07
CA TRP A 242 -10.43 1.24 -6.86
C TRP A 242 -10.70 1.12 -8.37
N LEU A 243 -11.87 0.65 -8.78
CA LEU A 243 -12.24 0.66 -10.21
C LEU A 243 -12.37 2.08 -10.78
N LEU A 244 -12.64 3.07 -9.93
CA LEU A 244 -12.73 4.49 -10.30
C LEU A 244 -11.40 5.24 -10.13
N ALA A 245 -10.42 4.60 -9.50
CA ALA A 245 -9.08 5.15 -9.28
C ALA A 245 -8.20 5.02 -10.52
N ASP A 246 -7.20 5.88 -10.62
CA ASP A 246 -6.23 5.85 -11.72
C ASP A 246 -4.89 5.26 -11.27
N GLU A 247 -4.11 4.74 -12.23
CA GLU A 247 -2.81 4.12 -11.93
C GLU A 247 -1.78 5.16 -11.45
N THR A 248 -1.11 4.87 -10.33
CA THR A 248 -0.20 5.82 -9.66
C THR A 248 1.27 5.58 -9.97
N VAL A 249 1.62 4.42 -10.52
CA VAL A 249 3.01 4.10 -10.87
C VAL A 249 3.42 4.89 -12.13
N TYR A 250 4.38 5.81 -11.97
CA TYR A 250 4.96 6.59 -13.07
C TYR A 250 6.49 6.63 -12.96
N ILE A 251 7.19 6.21 -14.01
CA ILE A 251 8.66 6.19 -14.05
C ILE A 251 9.16 7.49 -14.69
N ARG A 252 9.73 8.38 -13.86
CA ARG A 252 10.42 9.59 -14.31
C ARG A 252 11.85 9.24 -14.75
N ASN A 253 12.07 8.98 -16.03
CA ASN A 253 13.43 8.95 -16.57
C ASN A 253 13.95 10.38 -16.71
N HIS A 254 15.13 10.68 -16.16
CA HIS A 254 15.82 11.98 -16.34
C HIS A 254 16.34 12.17 -17.78
N ASN A 255 16.45 11.08 -18.56
CA ASN A 255 16.73 11.14 -19.99
C ASN A 255 15.41 11.05 -20.77
N ASN A 256 15.22 11.93 -21.74
CA ASN A 256 14.01 12.28 -22.52
C ASN A 256 13.25 11.15 -23.27
N HIS A 257 13.30 9.90 -22.80
CA HIS A 257 12.43 8.82 -23.26
C HIS A 257 11.79 8.14 -22.04
N ALA A 258 10.60 8.59 -21.68
CA ALA A 258 9.70 7.79 -20.86
C ALA A 258 9.45 6.48 -21.61
N ILE A 259 9.91 5.36 -21.04
CA ILE A 259 9.58 4.03 -21.56
C ILE A 259 8.10 3.85 -21.30
N GLN A 260 7.29 4.00 -22.36
CA GLN A 260 5.86 3.74 -22.29
C GLN A 260 5.66 2.28 -21.90
N PRO A 261 4.91 1.97 -20.83
CA PRO A 261 4.42 0.62 -20.67
C PRO A 261 3.35 0.38 -21.75
N SER A 262 3.72 -0.34 -22.80
CA SER A 262 2.81 -0.70 -23.90
C SER A 262 1.89 -1.83 -23.45
N ALA A 263 0.74 -1.49 -22.87
CA ALA A 263 -0.36 -2.44 -22.69
C ALA A 263 -1.24 -2.45 -23.95
N LYS A 264 -1.28 -3.58 -24.68
CA LYS A 264 -2.17 -3.79 -25.83
C LYS A 264 -3.52 -4.36 -25.40
N GLY A 265 -4.61 -3.79 -25.92
CA GLY A 265 -5.96 -4.37 -25.86
C GLY A 265 -6.54 -4.52 -24.44
N ILE A 266 -7.22 -5.64 -24.18
CA ILE A 266 -7.96 -5.94 -22.93
C ILE A 266 -7.07 -5.84 -21.67
N MET A 267 -5.75 -6.04 -21.79
CA MET A 267 -4.80 -5.82 -20.69
C MET A 267 -4.77 -4.36 -20.19
N LYS A 268 -5.01 -3.38 -21.07
CA LYS A 268 -5.15 -1.97 -20.69
C LYS A 268 -6.40 -1.73 -19.84
N TRP A 269 -7.46 -2.49 -20.09
CA TRP A 269 -8.71 -2.42 -19.32
C TRP A 269 -8.55 -3.04 -17.92
N PHE A 270 -7.72 -4.08 -17.82
CA PHE A 270 -7.30 -4.67 -16.54
C PHE A 270 -6.05 -4.01 -15.93
N GLY A 271 -5.58 -2.87 -16.44
CA GLY A 271 -4.45 -2.10 -15.91
C GLY A 271 -3.09 -2.83 -15.86
N PHE A 272 -2.94 -3.97 -16.55
CA PHE A 272 -1.66 -4.67 -16.63
C PHE A 272 -0.70 -3.91 -17.53
N TYR A 273 0.27 -3.23 -16.93
CA TYR A 273 1.36 -2.57 -17.63
C TYR A 273 2.61 -3.45 -17.53
N SER A 274 3.02 -4.06 -18.65
CA SER A 274 4.24 -4.89 -18.70
C SER A 274 5.48 -4.03 -18.87
N ARG A 275 6.43 -4.16 -17.93
CA ARG A 275 7.76 -3.54 -17.98
C ARG A 275 8.63 -4.24 -19.03
N THR A 276 8.49 -3.89 -20.31
CA THR A 276 9.44 -4.37 -21.32
C THR A 276 10.62 -3.40 -21.39
N GLN A 277 11.73 -3.74 -20.73
CA GLN A 277 13.00 -3.07 -21.00
C GLN A 277 13.53 -3.55 -22.35
N THR A 278 13.39 -2.75 -23.40
CA THR A 278 14.28 -2.89 -24.56
C THR A 278 15.64 -2.37 -24.15
N PHE A 279 16.52 -3.28 -23.72
CA PHE A 279 17.96 -3.03 -23.70
C PHE A 279 18.40 -2.87 -25.16
N THR A 280 18.47 -1.64 -25.64
CA THR A 280 19.28 -1.32 -26.81
C THR A 280 20.72 -1.42 -26.36
N LEU A 281 21.37 -2.55 -26.65
CA LEU A 281 22.82 -2.64 -26.64
C LEU A 281 23.31 -1.66 -27.70
N ASP A 282 23.78 -0.48 -27.27
CA ASP A 282 24.55 0.40 -28.12
C ASP A 282 25.84 -0.32 -28.47
N ASN A 283 25.84 -0.99 -29.62
CA ASN A 283 27.03 -1.49 -30.28
C ASN A 283 27.82 -0.28 -30.80
N THR A 284 28.66 0.30 -29.95
CA THR A 284 29.78 1.14 -30.40
C THR A 284 30.98 0.24 -30.65
N PHE A 285 31.21 -0.07 -31.93
CA PHE A 285 32.54 -0.28 -32.49
C PHE A 285 33.00 1.02 -33.15
#